data_AF-A0A7V8V2S2-F1
#
_entry.id   AF-A0A7V8V2S2-F1
#
_cell.length_a   1.000
_cell.length_b   1.000
_cell.length_c   1.000
_cell.angle_alpha   90.00
_cell.angle_beta   90.00
_cell.angle_gamma   90.00
#
_symmetry.space_group_name_H-M   'P 1'
#
loop_
_entity.id
_entity.type
_entity.pdbx_description
1 polymer ?
#
loop_
_entity_poly.entity_id
_entity_poly.type
_entity_poly.pdbx_seq_one_letter_code
_entity_poly.pdbx_strand_id
1 'polypeptide(L)'
;MKFPHLSSSAAVFGLAVCLGLFSAGCGSSDSADPPAVSINDPGSGTSDRTSHTVSTDIDGKSAARSDFRGEEFPEVILKTTQGDIHLKLDAKKAPATVDNFLTNYISTGHYDGTVFHYVQPDGMILGGLFDPSMNPRETKSEIQNEATNGLKNKRGTIAMSRDPSFIHSSTCQFFINGADNKAFDHIGTDDSSSFGYCVFGEVIEGMEVVDAISKVEVKSSDGFVNLPREPVKILSARRVK
;
A
#
# COMPACT_ATOMS: atom_id res chain seq x y z
N MET A 1 -69.82 -8.33 -45.92
CA MET A 1 -70.32 -9.65 -46.35
C MET A 1 -69.27 -10.71 -46.01
N LYS A 2 -69.68 -11.74 -45.28
CA LYS A 2 -68.88 -12.90 -44.84
C LYS A 2 -68.57 -13.84 -46.02
N PHE A 3 -67.40 -14.47 -46.01
CA PHE A 3 -67.16 -15.92 -45.80
C PHE A 3 -65.75 -16.32 -46.31
N PRO A 4 -65.18 -17.44 -45.80
CA PRO A 4 -63.75 -17.66 -45.58
C PRO A 4 -63.22 -18.84 -46.42
N HIS A 5 -61.93 -19.16 -46.32
CA HIS A 5 -61.47 -20.52 -46.58
C HIS A 5 -60.43 -20.99 -45.55
N LEU A 6 -60.77 -22.17 -45.03
CA LEU A 6 -60.06 -23.11 -44.18
C LEU A 6 -58.70 -23.53 -44.77
N SER A 7 -57.69 -23.82 -43.94
CA SER A 7 -57.09 -25.17 -43.88
C SER A 7 -56.15 -25.33 -42.70
N SER A 8 -56.20 -26.53 -42.12
CA SER A 8 -55.55 -27.05 -40.91
C SER A 8 -54.28 -27.85 -41.24
N SER A 9 -53.37 -27.98 -40.25
CA SER A 9 -52.31 -29.01 -40.06
C SER A 9 -51.04 -28.35 -39.50
N ALA A 10 -50.26 -28.93 -38.59
CA ALA A 10 -50.35 -30.13 -37.77
C ALA A 10 -49.30 -29.97 -36.65
N ALA A 11 -49.53 -30.63 -35.52
CA ALA A 11 -48.61 -30.69 -34.40
C ALA A 11 -47.36 -31.52 -34.72
N VAL A 12 -46.20 -31.12 -34.20
CA VAL A 12 -45.05 -32.02 -33.98
C VAL A 12 -44.56 -31.85 -32.55
N PHE A 13 -44.55 -32.99 -31.86
CA PHE A 13 -44.02 -33.22 -30.52
C PHE A 13 -42.49 -33.03 -30.49
N GLY A 14 -42.00 -32.32 -29.48
CA GLY A 14 -40.58 -32.28 -29.10
C GLY A 14 -40.43 -32.46 -27.61
N LEU A 15 -40.16 -33.70 -27.20
CA LEU A 15 -39.86 -34.16 -25.85
C LEU A 15 -38.41 -33.78 -25.49
N ALA A 16 -38.18 -33.11 -24.36
CA ALA A 16 -36.87 -33.08 -23.71
C ALA A 16 -37.03 -33.08 -22.19
N VAL A 17 -36.30 -33.99 -21.57
CA VAL A 17 -36.47 -34.55 -20.23
C VAL A 17 -35.32 -34.08 -19.33
N CYS A 18 -35.71 -33.64 -18.13
CA CYS A 18 -35.05 -33.74 -16.81
C CYS A 18 -33.70 -33.07 -16.46
N LEU A 19 -33.77 -32.50 -15.24
CA LEU A 19 -32.83 -32.52 -14.11
C LEU A 19 -31.53 -31.70 -14.19
N GLY A 20 -31.40 -30.76 -13.25
CA GLY A 20 -30.11 -30.16 -12.91
C GLY A 20 -30.17 -29.04 -11.86
N LEU A 21 -30.25 -29.46 -10.59
CA LEU A 21 -29.59 -28.90 -9.40
C LEU A 21 -29.82 -27.45 -8.93
N PHE A 22 -30.23 -27.40 -7.66
CA PHE A 22 -30.17 -26.29 -6.71
C PHE A 22 -28.73 -25.77 -6.47
N SER A 23 -28.67 -24.46 -6.19
CA SER A 23 -27.73 -23.78 -5.30
C SER A 23 -26.23 -23.79 -5.63
N ALA A 24 -25.74 -22.65 -6.09
CA ALA A 24 -24.65 -21.93 -5.41
C ALA A 24 -24.61 -20.50 -5.95
N GLY A 25 -24.86 -19.52 -5.07
CA GLY A 25 -24.52 -18.13 -5.36
C GLY A 25 -23.00 -18.03 -5.55
N CYS A 26 -22.58 -17.41 -6.64
CA CYS A 26 -21.21 -16.96 -6.78
C CYS A 26 -21.14 -15.56 -6.18
N GLY A 27 -20.87 -15.50 -4.88
CA GLY A 27 -20.39 -14.29 -4.21
C GLY A 27 -18.87 -14.20 -4.35
N SER A 28 -18.42 -12.98 -4.66
CA SER A 28 -17.13 -12.36 -4.35
C SER A 28 -15.83 -13.07 -4.75
N SER A 29 -15.08 -12.40 -5.63
CA SER A 29 -13.66 -12.18 -5.39
C SER A 29 -13.36 -10.72 -5.75
N ASP A 30 -13.58 -9.82 -4.78
CA ASP A 30 -13.02 -8.48 -4.81
C ASP A 30 -11.50 -8.64 -4.70
N SER A 31 -10.84 -8.80 -5.83
CA SER A 31 -9.39 -8.70 -5.93
C SER A 31 -9.03 -7.29 -5.49
N ALA A 32 -8.41 -7.17 -4.31
CA ALA A 32 -7.81 -5.91 -3.88
C ALA A 32 -6.90 -5.42 -5.01
N ASP A 33 -7.26 -4.30 -5.63
CA ASP A 33 -6.41 -3.65 -6.59
C ASP A 33 -5.04 -3.41 -5.93
N PRO A 34 -3.92 -3.57 -6.66
CA PRO A 34 -2.63 -3.20 -6.11
C PRO A 34 -2.70 -1.74 -5.60
N PRO A 35 -1.88 -1.33 -4.61
CA PRO A 35 -1.83 0.03 -4.04
C PRO A 35 -1.46 1.17 -5.03
N ALA A 36 -1.73 0.98 -6.32
CA ALA A 36 -1.36 1.81 -7.47
C ALA A 36 -2.25 3.03 -7.72
N VAL A 37 -3.42 3.15 -7.06
CA VAL A 37 -4.50 4.00 -7.60
C VAL A 37 -4.20 5.50 -7.58
N SER A 38 -3.09 6.01 -7.04
CA SER A 38 -2.77 7.45 -7.15
C SER A 38 -1.28 7.80 -7.14
N ILE A 39 -0.52 7.20 -8.04
CA ILE A 39 0.89 7.54 -8.24
C ILE A 39 1.05 8.29 -9.57
N ASN A 40 0.61 9.55 -9.59
CA ASN A 40 1.26 10.55 -10.43
C ASN A 40 2.15 11.37 -9.49
N ASP A 41 3.38 10.90 -9.27
CA ASP A 41 4.42 11.69 -8.61
C ASP A 41 4.98 12.68 -9.66
N PRO A 42 4.84 14.01 -9.48
CA PRO A 42 5.28 14.99 -10.49
C PRO A 42 6.82 15.15 -10.60
N GLY A 43 7.61 14.28 -9.96
CA GLY A 43 9.07 14.45 -9.83
C GLY A 43 9.99 13.68 -10.78
N SER A 44 9.51 12.93 -11.78
CA SER A 44 10.39 12.17 -12.69
C SER A 44 10.99 13.05 -13.81
N GLY A 45 11.95 13.88 -13.42
CA GLY A 45 12.82 14.62 -14.32
C GLY A 45 14.17 13.92 -14.49
N THR A 46 14.47 13.46 -15.70
CA THR A 46 15.75 12.85 -16.09
C THR A 46 16.91 13.84 -15.87
N SER A 47 17.83 13.55 -14.94
CA SER A 47 19.11 14.25 -14.87
C SER A 47 20.28 13.32 -15.20
N ASP A 48 20.95 13.71 -16.26
CA ASP A 48 22.07 13.08 -16.94
C ASP A 48 23.29 12.85 -16.04
N ARG A 49 23.96 11.72 -16.25
CA ARG A 49 25.06 11.22 -15.42
C ARG A 49 26.38 11.81 -15.90
N THR A 50 26.90 12.81 -15.21
CA THR A 50 28.31 13.23 -15.34
C THR A 50 29.09 12.98 -14.07
N SER A 51 30.12 12.17 -14.23
CA SER A 51 31.12 11.77 -13.25
C SER A 51 31.98 12.94 -12.78
N HIS A 52 32.07 13.13 -11.46
CA HIS A 52 33.15 13.89 -10.83
C HIS A 52 33.79 13.07 -9.70
N THR A 53 35.02 12.64 -9.97
CA THR A 53 36.06 12.25 -9.03
C THR A 53 36.47 13.44 -8.14
N VAL A 54 37.17 13.14 -7.03
CA VAL A 54 37.85 14.01 -6.02
C VAL A 54 37.16 13.88 -4.66
N SER A 55 37.82 13.72 -3.52
CA SER A 55 39.18 13.34 -3.11
C SER A 55 39.08 13.01 -1.62
N THR A 56 39.97 12.16 -1.12
CA THR A 56 40.17 11.92 0.31
C THR A 56 40.77 13.17 0.96
N ASP A 57 40.18 13.67 2.04
CA ASP A 57 40.90 14.44 3.06
C ASP A 57 40.40 14.06 4.46
N ILE A 58 41.39 13.73 5.28
CA ILE A 58 41.33 13.45 6.71
C ILE A 58 41.23 14.80 7.42
N ASP A 59 40.20 15.01 8.24
CA ASP A 59 40.35 15.77 9.48
C ASP A 59 39.13 15.58 10.40
N GLY A 60 39.42 15.10 11.60
CA GLY A 60 38.45 14.80 12.64
C GLY A 60 37.81 16.06 13.21
N LYS A 61 36.52 16.24 12.91
CA LYS A 61 35.54 16.81 13.85
C LYS A 61 34.16 16.29 13.47
N SER A 62 33.83 15.10 13.99
CA SER A 62 32.51 14.48 13.85
C SER A 62 31.47 15.37 14.54
N ALA A 63 30.84 16.24 13.77
CA ALA A 63 29.61 16.90 14.16
C ALA A 63 28.48 15.88 14.05
N ALA A 64 27.96 15.47 15.21
CA ALA A 64 26.68 14.78 15.45
C ALA A 64 25.92 14.35 14.19
N ARG A 65 26.21 13.15 13.69
CA ARG A 65 25.39 12.48 12.68
C ARG A 65 25.12 11.02 13.09
N SER A 66 23.82 10.73 13.15
CA SER A 66 23.09 9.46 13.28
C SER A 66 23.05 8.76 14.64
N ASP A 67 22.07 9.15 15.46
CA ASP A 67 21.51 8.34 16.56
C ASP A 67 20.69 7.12 16.05
N PHE A 68 20.71 6.84 14.74
CA PHE A 68 19.94 5.78 14.08
C PHE A 68 20.75 4.52 13.77
N ARG A 69 22.09 4.55 13.92
CA ARG A 69 22.95 3.42 13.55
C ARG A 69 23.15 2.46 14.72
N GLY A 70 22.40 1.36 14.74
CA GLY A 70 22.74 0.20 15.58
C GLY A 70 21.57 -0.59 16.15
N GLU A 71 20.34 -0.08 16.09
CA GLU A 71 19.17 -0.83 16.54
C GLU A 71 18.63 -1.74 15.44
N GLU A 72 18.59 -3.04 15.71
CA GLU A 72 18.08 -4.05 14.79
C GLU A 72 16.57 -3.96 14.60
N PHE A 73 15.84 -3.51 15.63
CA PHE A 73 14.38 -3.41 15.63
C PHE A 73 13.87 -2.09 16.20
N PRO A 74 14.05 -0.96 15.50
CA PRO A 74 13.56 0.34 15.95
C PRO A 74 12.03 0.35 16.09
N GLU A 75 11.52 1.02 17.12
CA GLU A 75 10.09 1.17 17.36
C GLU A 75 9.59 2.58 17.01
N VAL A 76 8.38 2.68 16.47
CA VAL A 76 7.75 3.94 16.02
C VAL A 76 6.29 3.97 16.45
N ILE A 77 5.85 5.09 17.02
CA ILE A 77 4.43 5.36 17.28
C ILE A 77 3.90 6.32 16.21
N LEU A 78 2.85 5.88 15.51
CA LEU A 78 1.99 6.72 14.70
C LEU A 78 0.79 7.16 15.53
N LYS A 79 0.74 8.43 15.92
CA LYS A 79 -0.45 9.00 16.55
C LYS A 79 -1.44 9.39 15.46
N THR A 80 -2.64 8.83 15.47
CA THR A 80 -3.67 9.13 14.47
C THR A 80 -4.90 9.76 15.10
N THR A 81 -5.82 10.27 14.28
CA THR A 81 -7.13 10.74 14.77
C THR A 81 -8.02 9.62 15.31
N GLN A 82 -7.67 8.35 15.07
CA GLN A 82 -8.43 7.17 15.53
C GLN A 82 -7.75 6.42 16.68
N GLY A 83 -6.55 6.86 17.11
CA GLY A 83 -5.75 6.19 18.13
C GLY A 83 -4.29 6.04 17.70
N ASP A 84 -3.49 5.43 18.57
CA ASP A 84 -2.07 5.21 18.34
C ASP A 84 -1.84 3.84 17.70
N ILE A 85 -0.91 3.76 16.74
CA ILE A 85 -0.42 2.51 16.15
C ILE A 85 1.07 2.41 16.47
N HIS A 86 1.46 1.35 17.16
CA HIS A 86 2.83 1.10 17.55
C HIS A 86 3.46 0.08 16.61
N LEU A 87 4.54 0.47 15.94
CA LEU A 87 5.26 -0.31 14.96
C LEU A 87 6.60 -0.75 15.52
N LYS A 88 6.99 -1.99 15.24
CA LYS A 88 8.34 -2.50 15.37
C LYS A 88 8.90 -2.79 13.97
N LEU A 89 9.98 -2.11 13.63
CA LEU A 89 10.63 -2.22 12.32
C LEU A 89 11.67 -3.36 12.32
N ASP A 90 12.04 -3.87 11.15
CA ASP A 90 13.07 -4.92 10.99
C ASP A 90 14.24 -4.40 10.13
N ALA A 91 15.17 -3.70 10.78
CA ALA A 91 16.35 -3.14 10.11
C ALA A 91 17.35 -4.22 9.67
N LYS A 92 17.21 -5.47 10.14
CA LYS A 92 18.04 -6.59 9.69
C LYS A 92 17.62 -7.10 8.33
N LYS A 93 16.30 -7.17 8.10
CA LYS A 93 15.73 -7.70 6.86
C LYS A 93 15.45 -6.64 5.80
N ALA A 94 15.21 -5.40 6.21
CA ALA A 94 14.93 -4.30 5.29
C ALA A 94 15.75 -3.04 5.65
N PRO A 95 17.09 -3.12 5.69
CA PRO A 95 17.95 -2.03 6.18
C PRO A 95 17.76 -0.72 5.40
N ALA A 96 17.69 -0.77 4.06
CA ALA A 96 17.54 0.45 3.26
C ALA A 96 16.14 1.06 3.43
N THR A 97 15.12 0.21 3.53
CA THR A 97 13.74 0.63 3.72
C THR A 97 13.52 1.26 5.10
N VAL A 98 14.07 0.64 6.15
CA VAL A 98 13.99 1.17 7.52
C VAL A 98 14.77 2.47 7.65
N ASP A 99 15.98 2.56 7.09
CA ASP A 99 16.75 3.81 7.10
C ASP A 99 16.00 4.92 6.36
N ASN A 100 15.41 4.63 5.20
CA ASN A 100 14.57 5.59 4.49
C ASN A 100 13.39 6.06 5.34
N PHE A 101 12.63 5.13 5.93
CA PHE A 101 11.46 5.47 6.75
C PHE A 101 11.82 6.32 7.97
N LEU A 102 12.91 5.98 8.67
CA LEU A 102 13.37 6.66 9.88
C LEU A 102 14.08 7.99 9.58
N THR A 103 15.11 7.93 8.73
CA THR A 103 16.04 9.05 8.51
C THR A 103 15.44 10.08 7.56
N ASN A 104 14.79 9.67 6.46
CA ASN A 104 14.29 10.63 5.48
C ASN A 104 12.93 11.23 5.86
N TYR A 105 12.06 10.45 6.51
CA TYR A 105 10.65 10.84 6.70
C TYR A 105 10.24 11.05 8.15
N ILE A 106 10.64 10.18 9.09
CA ILE A 106 10.32 10.41 10.51
C ILE A 106 11.16 11.54 11.11
N SER A 107 12.48 11.56 10.85
CA SER A 107 13.37 12.56 11.44
C SER A 107 13.04 14.00 11.01
N THR A 108 12.41 14.14 9.84
CA THR A 108 12.00 15.41 9.23
C THR A 108 10.56 15.79 9.52
N GLY A 109 9.79 14.93 10.22
CA GLY A 109 8.37 15.14 10.47
C GLY A 109 7.49 15.06 9.23
N HIS A 110 7.94 14.40 8.15
CA HIS A 110 7.22 14.34 6.87
C HIS A 110 5.79 13.81 7.03
N TYR A 111 5.60 12.78 7.85
CA TYR A 111 4.30 12.15 8.07
C TYR A 111 3.34 12.98 8.93
N ASP A 112 3.81 14.04 9.61
CA ASP A 112 2.98 14.85 10.49
C ASP A 112 1.95 15.64 9.68
N GLY A 113 0.68 15.36 9.97
CA GLY A 113 -0.46 15.91 9.24
C GLY A 113 -0.68 15.28 7.87
N THR A 114 -0.06 14.14 7.54
CA THR A 114 -0.45 13.34 6.37
C THR A 114 -1.72 12.55 6.66
N VAL A 115 -2.33 11.98 5.62
CA VAL A 115 -3.55 11.17 5.74
C VAL A 115 -3.40 9.76 5.19
N PHE A 116 -4.20 8.84 5.72
CA PHE A 116 -4.52 7.61 5.02
C PHE A 116 -5.47 7.96 3.87
N HIS A 117 -5.01 7.77 2.64
CA HIS A 117 -5.71 8.19 1.42
C HIS A 117 -6.31 7.01 0.64
N TYR A 118 -6.14 5.79 1.16
CA TYR A 118 -6.85 4.60 0.71
C TYR A 118 -7.03 3.66 1.90
N VAL A 119 -8.26 3.18 2.11
CA VAL A 119 -8.57 2.22 3.18
C VAL A 119 -9.54 1.17 2.66
N GLN A 120 -9.28 -0.09 2.96
CA GLN A 120 -10.14 -1.19 2.53
C GLN A 120 -10.34 -2.18 3.69
N PRO A 121 -11.60 -2.47 4.08
CA PRO A 121 -11.90 -3.55 5.02
C PRO A 121 -11.31 -4.87 4.54
N ASP A 122 -10.75 -5.66 5.46
CA ASP A 122 -10.10 -6.93 5.16
C ASP A 122 -9.00 -6.84 4.08
N GLY A 123 -8.42 -5.65 3.90
CA GLY A 123 -7.34 -5.38 2.97
C GLY A 123 -6.17 -4.68 3.66
N MET A 124 -6.07 -3.36 3.48
CA MET A 124 -5.00 -2.54 4.04
C MET A 124 -5.42 -1.08 4.22
N ILE A 125 -4.60 -0.31 4.93
CA ILE A 125 -4.67 1.15 5.01
C ILE A 125 -3.36 1.74 4.45
N LEU A 126 -3.45 2.65 3.48
CA LEU A 126 -2.32 3.25 2.77
C LEU A 126 -2.26 4.75 3.02
N GLY A 127 -1.08 5.26 3.35
CA GLY A 127 -0.87 6.64 3.76
C GLY A 127 0.55 7.15 3.51
N GLY A 128 0.81 8.36 4.01
CA GLY A 128 2.16 8.91 4.12
C GLY A 128 2.59 9.94 3.07
N LEU A 129 1.79 10.20 2.02
CA LEU A 129 2.12 11.17 0.97
C LEU A 129 1.27 12.45 1.02
N PHE A 130 -0.05 12.31 1.13
CA PHE A 130 -0.97 13.42 0.94
C PHE A 130 -1.27 14.17 2.24
N ASP A 131 -1.47 15.49 2.12
CA ASP A 131 -2.10 16.30 3.15
C ASP A 131 -3.64 16.11 3.19
N PRO A 132 -4.37 16.72 4.15
CA PRO A 132 -5.83 16.57 4.22
C PRO A 132 -6.60 17.20 3.05
N SER A 133 -5.94 18.02 2.25
CA SER A 133 -6.49 18.62 1.03
C SER A 133 -6.13 17.80 -0.23
N MET A 134 -5.54 16.61 -0.04
CA MET A 134 -5.10 15.71 -1.11
C MET A 134 -3.98 16.28 -1.99
N ASN A 135 -3.19 17.23 -1.46
CA ASN A 135 -1.95 17.64 -2.13
C ASN A 135 -0.80 16.70 -1.75
N PRO A 136 -0.03 16.17 -2.72
CA PRO A 136 1.13 15.35 -2.42
C PRO A 136 2.23 16.21 -1.79
N ARG A 137 2.93 15.66 -0.80
CA ARG A 137 4.15 16.25 -0.24
C ARG A 137 5.37 15.92 -1.09
N GLU A 138 6.37 16.78 -1.03
CA GLU A 138 7.66 16.52 -1.69
C GLU A 138 8.33 15.27 -1.12
N THR A 139 8.74 14.37 -2.01
CA THR A 139 9.38 13.09 -1.68
C THR A 139 10.91 13.18 -1.81
N LYS A 140 11.60 12.18 -1.28
CA LYS A 140 13.04 11.95 -1.53
C LYS A 140 13.21 10.94 -2.67
N SER A 141 14.46 10.71 -3.05
CA SER A 141 14.81 9.72 -4.07
C SER A 141 14.22 8.35 -3.78
N GLU A 142 13.86 7.65 -4.85
CA GLU A 142 13.35 6.28 -4.78
C GLU A 142 14.40 5.33 -4.17
N ILE A 143 13.92 4.30 -3.47
CA ILE A 143 14.76 3.28 -2.86
C ILE A 143 14.68 1.94 -3.60
N GLN A 144 15.74 1.15 -3.48
CA GLN A 144 15.72 -0.24 -3.93
C GLN A 144 14.68 -1.03 -3.14
N ASN A 145 13.95 -1.90 -3.84
CA ASN A 145 12.92 -2.74 -3.24
C ASN A 145 13.54 -3.99 -2.63
N GLU A 146 13.36 -4.17 -1.32
CA GLU A 146 13.92 -5.26 -0.52
C GLU A 146 12.90 -6.41 -0.29
N ALA A 147 11.84 -6.54 -1.11
CA ALA A 147 10.82 -7.59 -0.96
C ALA A 147 11.36 -9.04 -1.03
N THR A 148 12.58 -9.24 -1.52
CA THR A 148 13.29 -10.53 -1.51
C THR A 148 13.71 -10.99 -0.12
N ASN A 149 13.51 -10.17 0.92
CA ASN A 149 13.93 -10.43 2.31
C ASN A 149 13.21 -11.58 3.04
N GLY A 150 12.24 -12.23 2.39
CA GLY A 150 11.51 -13.39 2.93
C GLY A 150 10.38 -13.06 3.91
N LEU A 151 10.15 -11.78 4.21
CA LEU A 151 8.94 -11.35 4.93
C LEU A 151 7.73 -11.42 4.02
N LYS A 152 6.55 -11.60 4.63
CA LYS A 152 5.27 -11.81 3.92
C LYS A 152 4.27 -10.76 4.37
N ASN A 153 3.43 -10.27 3.45
CA ASN A 153 2.37 -9.28 3.64
C ASN A 153 1.19 -9.89 4.39
N LYS A 154 1.45 -10.33 5.62
CA LYS A 154 0.44 -10.87 6.55
C LYS A 154 -0.25 -9.74 7.29
N ARG A 155 -1.42 -10.03 7.87
CA ARG A 155 -2.10 -9.10 8.78
C ARG A 155 -1.13 -8.59 9.85
N GLY A 156 -1.16 -7.27 10.06
CA GLY A 156 -0.32 -6.55 11.01
C GLY A 156 1.05 -6.14 10.49
N THR A 157 1.45 -6.54 9.28
CA THR A 157 2.73 -6.08 8.72
C THR A 157 2.63 -4.69 8.09
N ILE A 158 3.72 -3.91 8.16
CA ILE A 158 3.87 -2.65 7.41
C ILE A 158 4.82 -2.86 6.22
N ALA A 159 4.42 -2.36 5.06
CA ALA A 159 5.17 -2.50 3.81
C ALA A 159 5.18 -1.18 3.02
N MET A 160 6.22 -1.01 2.19
CA MET A 160 6.34 0.16 1.33
C MET A 160 5.41 0.05 0.12
N SER A 161 4.68 1.11 -0.18
CA SER A 161 3.97 1.26 -1.45
C SER A 161 4.96 1.66 -2.56
N ARG A 162 4.58 1.39 -3.80
CA ARG A 162 5.36 1.68 -5.01
C ARG A 162 4.45 1.78 -6.22
N ASP A 163 4.99 2.32 -7.31
CA ASP A 163 4.38 2.20 -8.62
C ASP A 163 4.34 0.71 -9.04
N PRO A 164 3.18 0.16 -9.44
CA PRO A 164 3.09 -1.23 -9.87
C PRO A 164 3.90 -1.53 -11.13
N SER A 165 4.18 -0.53 -11.98
CA SER A 165 4.97 -0.64 -13.21
C SER A 165 6.48 -0.59 -12.95
N PHE A 166 6.94 -0.04 -11.82
CA PHE A 166 8.36 0.13 -11.52
C PHE A 166 8.75 -0.50 -10.18
N ILE A 167 9.65 -1.50 -10.23
CA ILE A 167 10.06 -2.27 -9.04
C ILE A 167 10.70 -1.40 -7.96
N HIS A 168 11.53 -0.42 -8.33
CA HIS A 168 12.35 0.41 -7.44
C HIS A 168 11.85 1.85 -7.36
N SER A 169 10.56 2.04 -7.05
CA SER A 169 9.88 3.35 -7.06
C SER A 169 9.34 3.78 -5.69
N SER A 170 9.63 3.03 -4.63
CA SER A 170 9.18 3.38 -3.28
C SER A 170 9.85 4.66 -2.79
N THR A 171 9.06 5.57 -2.22
CA THR A 171 9.55 6.80 -1.57
C THR A 171 9.09 6.86 -0.11
N CYS A 172 7.96 7.50 0.17
CA CYS A 172 7.41 7.74 1.52
C CYS A 172 6.14 6.93 1.83
N GLN A 173 5.44 6.46 0.81
CA GLN A 173 4.15 5.82 1.00
C GLN A 173 4.31 4.43 1.60
N PHE A 174 3.50 4.14 2.61
CA PHE A 174 3.46 2.83 3.27
C PHE A 174 2.02 2.38 3.43
N PHE A 175 1.82 1.06 3.52
CA PHE A 175 0.55 0.48 3.90
C PHE A 175 0.72 -0.48 5.08
N ILE A 176 -0.33 -0.58 5.89
CA ILE A 176 -0.45 -1.56 6.97
C ILE A 176 -1.49 -2.60 6.54
N ASN A 177 -1.08 -3.86 6.53
CA ASN A 177 -1.92 -4.99 6.16
C ASN A 177 -2.98 -5.26 7.24
N GLY A 178 -4.25 -5.03 6.91
CA GLY A 178 -5.40 -5.41 7.74
C GLY A 178 -5.77 -6.90 7.59
N ALA A 179 -5.32 -7.56 6.53
CA ALA A 179 -5.49 -8.99 6.31
C ALA A 179 -4.23 -9.61 5.70
N ASP A 180 -4.26 -10.93 5.47
CA ASP A 180 -3.19 -11.63 4.74
C ASP A 180 -3.29 -11.36 3.24
N ASN A 181 -2.44 -10.48 2.72
CA ASN A 181 -2.40 -10.05 1.33
C ASN A 181 -1.31 -10.79 0.53
N LYS A 182 -1.49 -12.10 0.35
CA LYS A 182 -0.51 -12.98 -0.32
C LYS A 182 -0.15 -12.54 -1.75
N ALA A 183 -1.07 -11.83 -2.43
CA ALA A 183 -0.82 -11.29 -3.77
C ALA A 183 0.28 -10.22 -3.81
N PHE A 184 0.66 -9.65 -2.65
CA PHE A 184 1.71 -8.65 -2.52
C PHE A 184 3.07 -9.25 -2.14
N ASP A 185 3.12 -10.55 -1.87
CA ASP A 185 4.36 -11.24 -1.53
C ASP A 185 5.31 -11.34 -2.71
N HIS A 186 6.60 -11.28 -2.43
CA HIS A 186 7.62 -11.66 -3.40
C HIS A 186 7.44 -13.13 -3.81
N ILE A 187 7.27 -13.35 -5.11
CA ILE A 187 7.17 -14.69 -5.73
C ILE A 187 8.26 -14.93 -6.78
N GLY A 188 8.83 -13.87 -7.38
CA GLY A 188 9.87 -13.99 -8.40
C GLY A 188 10.41 -12.63 -8.84
N THR A 189 11.39 -12.63 -9.74
CA THR A 189 12.06 -11.41 -10.24
C THR A 189 11.78 -11.12 -11.72
N ASP A 190 10.93 -11.92 -12.35
CA ASP A 190 10.73 -11.91 -13.80
C ASP A 190 9.97 -10.66 -14.28
N ASP A 191 9.10 -10.12 -13.43
CA ASP A 191 8.29 -8.94 -13.72
C ASP A 191 7.98 -8.13 -12.46
N SER A 192 7.45 -6.92 -12.67
CA SER A 192 7.16 -5.98 -11.57
C SER A 192 6.08 -6.48 -10.62
N SER A 193 5.07 -7.23 -11.10
CA SER A 193 4.03 -7.78 -10.22
C SER A 193 4.58 -8.90 -9.34
N SER A 194 5.42 -9.77 -9.92
CA SER A 194 6.06 -10.90 -9.23
C SER A 194 7.06 -10.47 -8.15
N PHE A 195 7.65 -9.28 -8.28
CA PHE A 195 8.63 -8.78 -7.32
C PHE A 195 8.02 -8.49 -5.93
N GLY A 196 6.75 -8.13 -5.87
CA GLY A 196 6.04 -7.87 -4.62
C GLY A 196 6.34 -6.53 -3.96
N TYR A 197 5.96 -6.40 -2.68
CA TYR A 197 6.07 -5.21 -1.85
C TYR A 197 6.90 -5.50 -0.60
N CYS A 198 7.85 -4.62 -0.29
CA CYS A 198 8.80 -4.83 0.80
C CYS A 198 8.13 -4.60 2.16
N VAL A 199 7.88 -5.69 2.89
CA VAL A 199 7.58 -5.63 4.32
C VAL A 199 8.85 -5.25 5.07
N PHE A 200 8.73 -4.28 5.98
CA PHE A 200 9.86 -3.74 6.75
C PHE A 200 9.58 -3.62 8.26
N GLY A 201 8.47 -4.20 8.72
CA GLY A 201 8.10 -4.23 10.14
C GLY A 201 6.72 -4.80 10.38
N GLU A 202 6.24 -4.64 11.61
CA GLU A 202 4.93 -5.08 12.08
C GLU A 202 4.33 -4.14 13.13
N VAL A 203 3.01 -4.15 13.25
CA VAL A 203 2.25 -3.53 14.33
C VAL A 203 2.36 -4.41 15.57
N ILE A 204 2.88 -3.85 16.65
CA ILE A 204 2.99 -4.52 17.95
C ILE A 204 1.88 -4.11 18.92
N GLU A 205 1.28 -2.92 18.74
CA GLU A 205 0.09 -2.45 19.48
C GLU A 205 -0.77 -1.56 18.57
N GLY A 206 -2.10 -1.54 18.79
CA GLY A 206 -3.01 -0.70 18.00
C GLY A 206 -3.57 -1.35 16.73
N MET A 207 -3.62 -2.68 16.65
CA MET A 207 -4.27 -3.36 15.51
C MET A 207 -5.77 -3.10 15.44
N GLU A 208 -6.43 -2.88 16.57
CA GLU A 208 -7.81 -2.43 16.65
C GLU A 208 -8.01 -1.02 16.04
N VAL A 209 -6.98 -0.17 16.11
CA VAL A 209 -6.98 1.16 15.46
C VAL A 209 -6.87 0.98 13.95
N VAL A 210 -5.98 0.10 13.47
CA VAL A 210 -5.88 -0.26 12.04
C VAL A 210 -7.23 -0.78 11.52
N ASP A 211 -7.87 -1.67 12.27
CA ASP A 211 -9.20 -2.20 11.91
C ASP A 211 -10.27 -1.09 11.86
N ALA A 212 -10.26 -0.18 12.83
CA ALA A 212 -11.20 0.94 12.85
C ALA A 212 -11.01 1.88 11.65
N ILE A 213 -9.75 2.20 11.32
CA ILE A 213 -9.41 3.02 10.13
C ILE A 213 -9.85 2.31 8.85
N SER A 214 -9.65 1.00 8.73
CA SER A 214 -10.02 0.24 7.51
C SER A 214 -11.52 0.26 7.20
N LYS A 215 -12.36 0.57 8.19
CA LYS A 215 -13.84 0.50 8.12
C LYS A 215 -14.54 1.85 8.07
N VAL A 216 -13.80 2.95 7.99
CA VAL A 216 -14.42 4.28 7.88
C VAL A 216 -15.19 4.41 6.56
N GLU A 217 -16.18 5.31 6.52
CA GLU A 217 -16.90 5.59 5.27
C GLU A 217 -15.94 6.15 4.22
N VAL A 218 -16.01 5.61 3.00
CA VAL A 218 -15.16 6.01 1.88
C VAL A 218 -15.96 6.63 0.73
N LYS A 219 -15.26 7.36 -0.13
CA LYS A 219 -15.75 7.93 -1.38
C LYS A 219 -14.72 7.71 -2.49
N SER A 220 -15.16 7.90 -3.73
CA SER A 220 -14.26 8.09 -4.87
C SER A 220 -14.18 9.58 -5.22
N SER A 221 -12.98 10.09 -5.50
CA SER A 221 -12.74 11.50 -5.86
C SER A 221 -11.48 11.61 -6.71
N ASP A 222 -11.52 12.30 -7.84
CA ASP A 222 -10.32 12.73 -8.60
C ASP A 222 -9.28 11.61 -8.86
N GLY A 223 -9.74 10.41 -9.21
CA GLY A 223 -8.87 9.25 -9.46
C GLY A 223 -8.52 8.43 -8.23
N PHE A 224 -8.83 8.91 -7.02
CA PHE A 224 -8.75 8.14 -5.79
C PHE A 224 -10.02 7.31 -5.59
N VAL A 225 -9.87 6.02 -5.35
CA VAL A 225 -10.94 5.13 -4.89
C VAL A 225 -10.73 4.78 -3.43
N ASN A 226 -11.78 4.41 -2.72
CA ASN A 226 -11.71 4.06 -1.29
C ASN A 226 -11.04 5.12 -0.40
N LEU A 227 -11.21 6.39 -0.76
CA LEU A 227 -10.69 7.53 -0.01
C LEU A 227 -11.59 7.80 1.20
N PRO A 228 -11.08 7.87 2.44
CA PRO A 228 -11.90 8.24 3.59
C PRO A 228 -12.70 9.53 3.36
N ARG A 229 -14.01 9.49 3.63
CA ARG A 229 -14.88 10.67 3.49
C ARG A 229 -14.44 11.78 4.43
N GLU A 230 -14.15 11.40 5.69
CA GLU A 230 -13.47 12.24 6.67
C GLU A 230 -12.00 11.85 6.75
N PRO A 231 -11.04 12.78 6.57
CA PRO A 231 -9.63 12.45 6.54
C PRO A 231 -9.14 11.85 7.87
N VAL A 232 -8.62 10.61 7.82
CA VAL A 232 -7.90 10.00 8.95
C VAL A 232 -6.46 10.49 8.92
N LYS A 233 -6.10 11.36 9.87
CA LYS A 233 -4.80 12.02 9.89
C LYS A 233 -3.80 11.26 10.75
N ILE A 234 -2.56 11.21 10.29
CA ILE A 234 -1.38 10.93 11.12
C ILE A 234 -1.00 12.26 11.78
N LEU A 235 -1.35 12.42 13.05
CA LEU A 235 -1.06 13.62 13.82
C LEU A 235 0.45 13.78 14.04
N SER A 236 1.14 12.67 14.32
CA SER A 236 2.60 12.64 14.39
C SER A 236 3.14 11.23 14.23
N ALA A 237 4.33 11.09 13.63
CA ALA A 237 5.09 9.83 13.62
C ALA A 237 6.42 10.02 14.37
N ARG A 238 6.68 9.25 15.42
CA ARG A 238 7.89 9.41 16.24
C ARG A 238 8.50 8.06 16.60
N ARG A 239 9.83 8.00 16.57
CA ARG A 239 10.60 6.87 17.10
C ARG A 239 10.48 6.83 18.63
N VAL A 240 10.34 5.63 19.19
CA VAL A 240 10.41 5.37 20.64
C VAL A 240 11.88 5.19 21.02
N LYS A 241 12.28 5.80 22.14
CA LYS A 241 13.66 5.75 22.66
C LYS A 241 13.83 4.64 23.67
#